data_AF-A0A2K3PD60-F1
#
_entry.id   AF-A0A2K3PD60-F1
#
_cell.length_a   1.000
_cell.length_b   1.000
_cell.length_c   1.000
_cell.angle_alpha   90.00
_cell.angle_beta   90.00
_cell.angle_gamma   90.00
#
_symmetry.space_group_name_H-M   'P 1'
#
loop_
_entity.id
_entity.type
_entity.pdbx_description
1 polymer ?
#
loop_
_entity_poly.entity_id
_entity_poly.type
_entity_poly.pdbx_seq_one_letter_code
_entity_poly.pdbx_strand_id
1 'polypeptide(L)'
;MNSPSSSSSSSTTGNDANKFAIRSSIVESIRGCGISGQRIDKEDLKRNLTMPLYLRMAMRDAIRLKDSAAGESFFLREADDDNAAVAPLTPIVVFINPRSGGRHGPVLMERLQDLMSEEQVFDLLDVKPPEFIKYGLGCLETLTAFGDICAKETRERIRIMVAGGDGSVGWVLGCLTELNTQGREPVPPVGIIPLGTGNDLSRCFGWGGSFPFSWKAAIKRTLQKASTGPICRLDSWRVSLSMPEGTTVEPPYSLKQTEEFSLDEVMLPRAYDFGNAHLKSDVIFDLEVEGELPEKVICYEGVFYNYFSIDVEDQVKTMDLVT
;
A
#
# COMPACT_ATOMS: atom_id res chain seq x y z
N MET A 1 -41.18 14.43 -73.64
CA MET A 1 -39.72 14.67 -73.64
C MET A 1 -39.28 14.81 -72.19
N ASN A 2 -38.36 13.91 -71.80
CA ASN A 2 -37.46 13.92 -70.64
C ASN A 2 -38.03 13.78 -69.21
N SER A 3 -37.93 12.52 -68.73
CA SER A 3 -37.68 12.05 -67.34
C SER A 3 -36.35 12.60 -66.76
N PRO A 4 -35.81 12.17 -65.59
CA PRO A 4 -36.31 11.32 -64.46
C PRO A 4 -36.10 12.06 -63.09
N SER A 5 -36.19 11.54 -61.85
CA SER A 5 -35.85 10.23 -61.29
C SER A 5 -36.41 10.04 -59.88
N SER A 6 -36.69 8.77 -59.62
CA SER A 6 -37.22 8.09 -58.45
C SER A 6 -36.33 8.06 -57.19
N SER A 7 -37.01 8.06 -56.04
CA SER A 7 -36.80 7.28 -54.81
C SER A 7 -35.46 6.58 -54.53
N SER A 8 -35.00 6.67 -53.28
CA SER A 8 -34.95 5.47 -52.41
C SER A 8 -34.72 5.84 -50.93
N SER A 9 -35.38 5.06 -50.10
CA SER A 9 -35.39 5.03 -48.64
C SER A 9 -34.12 4.45 -48.02
N SER A 10 -33.76 4.91 -46.83
CA SER A 10 -33.15 4.04 -45.81
C SER A 10 -33.43 4.56 -44.39
N SER A 11 -33.78 3.60 -43.55
CA SER A 11 -34.05 3.65 -42.13
C SER A 11 -32.77 3.85 -41.31
N THR A 12 -32.81 4.70 -40.28
CA THR A 12 -31.93 4.53 -39.11
C THR A 12 -32.63 5.00 -37.83
N THR A 13 -32.99 4.02 -37.01
CA THR A 13 -33.28 4.14 -35.58
C THR A 13 -32.01 4.52 -34.80
N GLY A 14 -32.15 5.39 -33.80
CA GLY A 14 -31.24 5.42 -32.65
C GLY A 14 -30.59 6.77 -32.34
N ASN A 15 -30.98 7.40 -31.23
CA ASN A 15 -30.12 7.85 -30.12
C ASN A 15 -30.76 9.00 -29.31
N ASP A 16 -31.73 8.68 -28.45
CA ASP A 16 -32.16 9.56 -27.36
C ASP A 16 -31.81 9.02 -25.96
N ALA A 17 -31.02 7.93 -25.88
CA ALA A 17 -30.56 7.36 -24.61
C ALA A 17 -29.31 8.05 -24.04
N ASN A 18 -28.60 8.88 -24.80
CA ASN A 18 -27.27 9.37 -24.43
C ASN A 18 -27.24 10.75 -23.75
N LYS A 19 -28.40 11.39 -23.53
CA LYS A 19 -28.47 12.73 -22.90
C LYS A 19 -28.83 12.70 -21.41
N PHE A 20 -29.20 11.54 -20.86
CA PHE A 20 -29.55 11.37 -19.45
C PHE A 20 -28.49 10.62 -18.62
N ALA A 21 -27.47 10.01 -19.24
CA ALA A 21 -26.44 9.23 -18.54
C ALA A 21 -25.30 10.08 -17.93
N ILE A 22 -25.12 11.34 -18.34
CA ILE A 22 -23.98 12.19 -17.89
C ILE A 22 -24.31 12.97 -16.60
N ARG A 23 -25.56 13.01 -16.16
CA ARG A 23 -25.96 13.72 -14.92
C ARG A 23 -25.91 12.86 -13.66
N SER A 24 -25.66 11.55 -13.76
CA SER A 24 -25.65 10.66 -12.60
C SER A 24 -24.31 10.62 -11.86
N SER A 25 -23.17 10.90 -12.52
CA SER A 25 -21.84 10.77 -11.89
C SER A 25 -21.40 12.00 -11.06
N ILE A 26 -22.08 13.14 -11.20
CA ILE A 26 -21.74 14.37 -10.46
C ILE A 26 -22.48 14.44 -9.12
N VAL A 27 -23.61 13.73 -8.97
CA VAL A 27 -24.47 13.84 -7.78
C VAL A 27 -24.09 12.86 -6.68
N GLU A 28 -23.35 11.79 -6.97
CA GLU A 28 -22.85 10.86 -5.95
C GLU A 28 -21.57 11.34 -5.25
N SER A 29 -20.81 12.28 -5.84
CA SER A 29 -19.60 12.82 -5.20
C SER A 29 -19.89 13.87 -4.11
N ILE A 30 -21.17 14.26 -3.93
CA ILE A 30 -21.57 15.33 -3.01
C ILE A 30 -22.31 14.79 -1.77
N ARG A 31 -22.84 13.56 -1.79
CA ARG A 31 -23.63 13.01 -0.65
C ARG A 31 -22.83 12.29 0.43
N GLY A 32 -21.57 11.94 0.19
CA GLY A 32 -20.69 11.34 1.21
C GLY A 32 -19.91 12.33 2.08
N CYS A 33 -20.01 13.63 1.80
CA CYS A 33 -19.25 14.63 2.55
C CYS A 33 -20.07 15.09 3.76
N GLY A 34 -19.90 14.38 4.88
CA GLY A 34 -20.25 14.89 6.19
C GLY A 34 -19.70 16.32 6.33
N ILE A 35 -20.61 17.27 6.49
CA ILE A 35 -20.33 18.69 6.51
C ILE A 35 -19.61 18.99 7.83
N SER A 36 -18.28 19.01 7.81
CA SER A 36 -17.52 19.92 8.66
C SER A 36 -16.40 20.52 7.81
N GLY A 37 -16.57 21.79 7.43
CA GLY A 37 -15.58 22.58 6.71
C GLY A 37 -14.39 22.97 7.60
N GLN A 38 -13.82 22.01 8.34
CA GLN A 38 -12.65 22.26 9.16
C GLN A 38 -11.46 22.45 8.24
N ARG A 39 -10.97 23.68 8.18
CA ARG A 39 -9.80 24.03 7.38
C ARG A 39 -8.59 23.33 7.99
N ILE A 40 -8.00 22.38 7.27
CA ILE A 40 -6.81 21.66 7.73
C ILE A 40 -5.64 22.62 7.74
N ASP A 41 -5.19 22.97 8.94
CA ASP A 41 -4.00 23.79 9.13
C ASP A 41 -2.75 23.03 8.66
N LYS A 42 -1.88 23.73 7.94
CA LYS A 42 -0.68 23.11 7.36
C LYS A 42 0.32 22.72 8.45
N GLU A 43 0.53 23.59 9.42
CA GLU A 43 1.55 23.42 10.45
C GLU A 43 1.12 22.38 11.47
N ASP A 44 -0.16 22.32 11.82
CA ASP A 44 -0.69 21.22 12.64
C ASP A 44 -0.55 19.86 11.94
N LEU A 45 -0.85 19.80 10.64
CA LEU A 45 -0.65 18.58 9.87
C LEU A 45 0.83 18.20 9.85
N LYS A 46 1.71 19.15 9.54
CA LYS A 46 3.16 18.92 9.50
C LYS A 46 3.68 18.40 10.84
N ARG A 47 3.30 19.03 11.96
CA ARG A 47 3.70 18.61 13.31
C ARG A 47 3.26 17.19 13.66
N ASN A 48 2.09 16.78 13.20
CA ASN A 48 1.55 15.44 13.49
C ASN A 48 2.16 14.33 12.62
N LEU A 49 2.68 14.67 11.45
CA LEU A 49 3.17 13.70 10.45
C LEU A 49 4.71 13.60 10.40
N THR A 50 5.40 14.69 10.71
CA THR A 50 6.84 14.79 10.49
C THR A 50 7.62 14.23 11.66
N MET A 51 8.54 13.30 11.37
CA MET A 51 9.49 12.77 12.34
C MET A 51 10.52 13.84 12.73
N PRO A 52 11.06 13.81 13.96
CA PRO A 52 12.18 14.64 14.38
C PRO A 52 13.34 14.56 13.39
N LEU A 53 14.10 15.66 13.28
CA LEU A 53 15.16 15.77 12.28
C LEU A 53 16.20 14.66 12.43
N TYR A 54 16.63 14.35 13.65
CA TYR A 54 17.65 13.32 13.89
C TYR A 54 17.19 11.93 13.40
N LEU A 55 15.93 11.52 13.64
CA LEU A 55 15.38 10.26 13.12
C LEU A 55 15.32 10.25 11.59
N ARG A 56 14.91 11.36 10.98
CA ARG A 56 14.87 11.47 9.51
C ARG A 56 16.25 11.32 8.89
N MET A 57 17.25 11.98 9.46
CA MET A 57 18.63 11.90 9.00
C MET A 57 19.22 10.50 9.21
N ALA A 58 19.00 9.92 10.40
CA ALA A 58 19.40 8.56 10.72
C ALA A 58 18.83 7.54 9.74
N MET A 59 17.51 7.61 9.49
CA MET A 59 16.81 6.73 8.56
C MET A 59 17.31 6.90 7.12
N ARG A 60 17.51 8.14 6.67
CA ARG A 60 18.07 8.44 5.33
C ARG A 60 19.46 7.81 5.17
N ASP A 61 20.34 8.01 6.14
CA ASP A 61 21.71 7.53 6.07
C ASP A 61 21.76 6.00 6.17
N ALA A 62 20.90 5.39 7.01
CA ALA A 62 20.77 3.94 7.08
C ALA A 62 20.35 3.31 5.74
N ILE A 63 19.35 3.89 5.06
CA ILE A 63 18.91 3.43 3.73
C ILE A 63 20.03 3.61 2.70
N ARG A 64 20.66 4.78 2.68
CA ARG A 64 21.72 5.12 1.72
C ARG A 64 22.95 4.23 1.87
N LEU A 65 23.38 3.98 3.10
CA LEU A 65 24.56 3.18 3.43
C LEU A 65 24.24 1.68 3.51
N LYS A 66 22.96 1.31 3.47
CA LYS A 66 22.49 -0.08 3.61
C LYS A 66 22.96 -0.69 4.93
N ASP A 67 22.86 0.10 5.99
CA ASP A 67 23.26 -0.26 7.35
C ASP A 67 22.30 0.37 8.37
N SER A 68 21.56 -0.47 9.09
CA SER A 68 20.59 -0.03 10.09
C SER A 68 21.25 0.67 11.30
N ALA A 69 22.54 0.45 11.55
CA ALA A 69 23.27 1.08 12.65
C ALA A 69 23.84 2.46 12.30
N ALA A 70 23.85 2.86 11.02
CA ALA A 70 24.42 4.13 10.58
C ALA A 70 23.78 5.38 11.23
N GLY A 71 22.58 5.22 11.81
CA GLY A 71 21.85 6.26 12.54
C GLY A 71 22.37 6.58 13.94
N GLU A 72 23.24 5.75 14.54
CA GLU A 72 23.67 5.88 15.95
C GLU A 72 24.27 7.25 16.27
N SER A 73 25.08 7.79 15.35
CA SER A 73 25.71 9.10 15.53
C SER A 73 24.72 10.26 15.68
N PHE A 74 23.52 10.16 15.11
CA PHE A 74 22.47 11.17 15.26
C PHE A 74 21.80 11.08 16.63
N PHE A 75 21.59 9.87 17.15
CA PHE A 75 21.03 9.66 18.48
C PHE A 75 21.94 10.22 19.58
N LEU A 76 23.25 9.95 19.51
CA LEU A 76 24.20 10.48 20.49
C LEU A 76 24.20 12.02 20.53
N ARG A 77 24.09 12.66 19.36
CA ARG A 77 24.03 14.12 19.26
C ARG A 77 22.72 14.71 19.79
N GLU A 78 21.61 13.98 19.66
CA GLU A 78 20.31 14.38 20.20
C GLU A 78 20.27 14.20 21.73
N ALA A 79 20.91 13.15 22.26
CA ALA A 79 20.98 12.90 23.69
C ALA A 79 21.77 13.98 24.47
N ASP A 80 22.65 14.71 23.78
CA ASP A 80 23.39 15.86 24.33
C ASP A 80 22.55 17.17 24.34
N ASP A 81 21.38 17.20 23.70
CA ASP A 81 20.46 18.35 23.72
C ASP A 81 19.53 18.26 24.95
N ASP A 82 19.38 19.37 25.68
CA ASP A 82 18.56 19.44 26.91
C ASP A 82 17.06 19.27 26.61
N ASN A 83 16.64 19.36 25.35
CA ASN A 83 15.25 19.25 24.95
C ASN A 83 14.95 17.91 24.27
N ALA A 84 14.40 16.96 25.02
CA ALA A 84 14.06 15.63 24.50
C ALA A 84 13.11 15.71 23.29
N ALA A 85 13.53 15.10 22.17
CA ALA A 85 12.68 14.94 21.00
C ALA A 85 11.39 14.17 21.32
N VAL A 86 10.28 14.64 20.75
CA VAL A 86 8.96 14.03 20.93
C VAL A 86 8.54 13.34 19.64
N ALA A 87 8.13 12.08 19.74
CA ALA A 87 7.60 11.34 18.61
C ALA A 87 6.29 11.97 18.11
N PRO A 88 6.08 12.07 16.78
CA PRO A 88 4.85 12.59 16.23
C PRO A 88 3.68 11.65 16.55
N LEU A 89 2.46 12.20 16.59
CA LEU A 89 1.26 11.41 16.88
C LEU A 89 1.05 10.31 15.84
N THR A 90 1.30 10.60 14.56
CA THR A 90 1.06 9.69 13.44
C THR A 90 2.13 9.91 12.37
N PRO A 91 3.38 9.46 12.57
CA PRO A 91 4.43 9.60 11.58
C PRO A 91 3.99 8.94 10.26
N ILE A 92 4.11 9.66 9.14
CA ILE A 92 3.80 9.10 7.82
C ILE A 92 5.05 9.06 6.96
N VAL A 93 5.26 7.93 6.28
CA VAL A 93 6.19 7.84 5.14
C VAL A 93 5.37 7.69 3.87
N VAL A 94 5.79 8.35 2.78
CA VAL A 94 5.10 8.28 1.50
C VAL A 94 6.02 7.65 0.45
N PHE A 95 5.53 6.62 -0.23
CA PHE A 95 6.12 6.11 -1.46
C PHE A 95 5.37 6.66 -2.67
N ILE A 96 6.09 7.17 -3.66
CA ILE A 96 5.51 7.71 -4.90
C ILE A 96 6.05 6.93 -6.08
N ASN A 97 5.16 6.44 -6.93
CA ASN A 97 5.53 5.96 -8.26
C ASN A 97 5.37 7.12 -9.26
N PRO A 98 6.45 7.80 -9.69
CA PRO A 98 6.38 8.97 -10.54
C PRO A 98 5.85 8.65 -11.95
N ARG A 99 5.85 7.36 -12.35
CA ARG A 99 5.34 6.90 -13.65
C ARG A 99 3.82 6.74 -13.68
N SER A 100 3.16 6.78 -12.53
CA SER A 100 1.69 6.67 -12.44
C SER A 100 0.99 8.01 -12.74
N GLY A 101 -0.26 7.96 -13.21
CA GLY A 101 -1.20 9.09 -13.10
C GLY A 101 -0.88 10.35 -13.88
N GLY A 102 -0.65 10.22 -15.19
CA GLY A 102 -0.48 11.39 -16.06
C GLY A 102 0.78 12.21 -15.80
N ARG A 103 1.76 11.64 -15.08
CA ARG A 103 3.07 12.25 -14.76
C ARG A 103 3.00 13.46 -13.81
N HIS A 104 1.98 13.53 -12.95
CA HIS A 104 1.94 14.52 -11.86
C HIS A 104 2.90 14.21 -10.70
N GLY A 105 3.62 13.07 -10.75
CA GLY A 105 4.52 12.58 -9.70
C GLY A 105 5.47 13.63 -9.12
N PRO A 106 6.29 14.33 -9.93
CA PRO A 106 7.25 15.32 -9.40
C PRO A 106 6.59 16.47 -8.63
N VAL A 107 5.47 17.00 -9.16
CA VAL A 107 4.75 18.12 -8.53
C VAL A 107 4.03 17.67 -7.26
N LEU A 108 3.54 16.44 -7.25
CA LEU A 108 2.96 15.84 -6.05
C LEU A 108 4.02 15.59 -4.98
N MET A 109 5.20 15.12 -5.38
CA MET A 109 6.34 14.90 -4.48
C MET A 109 6.74 16.20 -3.80
N GLU A 110 7.00 17.27 -4.55
CA GLU A 110 7.31 18.60 -4.00
C GLU A 110 6.23 19.05 -3.00
N ARG A 111 4.95 18.84 -3.34
CA ARG A 111 3.85 19.21 -2.45
C ARG A 111 3.82 18.38 -1.17
N LEU A 112 4.08 17.09 -1.23
CA LEU A 112 4.14 16.24 -0.04
C LEU A 112 5.31 16.64 0.85
N GLN A 113 6.48 16.88 0.27
CA GLN A 113 7.67 17.35 0.99
C GLN A 113 7.41 18.70 1.70
N ASP A 114 6.67 19.62 1.06
CA ASP A 114 6.23 20.88 1.67
C ASP A 114 5.28 20.68 2.88
N LEU A 115 4.45 19.63 2.84
CA LEU A 115 3.49 19.29 3.90
C LEU A 115 4.11 18.47 5.04
N MET A 116 5.25 17.82 4.81
CA MET A 116 5.94 17.00 5.82
C MET A 116 7.46 17.24 5.82
N SER A 117 8.24 16.46 5.08
CA SER A 117 9.69 16.62 4.92
C SER A 117 10.15 15.88 3.67
N GLU A 118 11.36 16.21 3.21
CA GLU A 118 11.98 15.57 2.05
C GLU A 118 12.26 14.08 2.29
N GLU A 119 12.76 13.74 3.48
CA GLU A 119 13.27 12.42 3.83
C GLU A 119 12.18 11.42 4.21
N GLN A 120 10.92 11.86 4.23
CA GLN A 120 9.74 11.01 4.44
C GLN A 120 8.99 10.74 3.14
N VAL A 121 9.46 11.27 2.01
CA VAL A 121 8.82 11.10 0.70
C VAL A 121 9.81 10.44 -0.26
N PHE A 122 9.58 9.16 -0.54
CA PHE A 122 10.45 8.31 -1.33
C PHE A 122 9.90 8.12 -2.75
N ASP A 123 10.75 8.34 -3.75
CA ASP A 123 10.50 7.87 -5.11
C ASP A 123 10.76 6.36 -5.16
N LEU A 124 9.77 5.58 -5.61
CA LEU A 124 9.87 4.12 -5.74
C LEU A 124 10.90 3.67 -6.79
N LEU A 125 11.36 4.57 -7.66
CA LEU A 125 12.47 4.31 -8.57
C LEU A 125 13.83 4.41 -7.86
N ASP A 126 13.92 5.21 -6.80
CA ASP A 126 15.18 5.49 -6.09
C ASP A 126 15.33 4.65 -4.82
N VAL A 127 14.28 4.61 -3.97
CA VAL A 127 14.26 3.84 -2.72
C VAL A 127 13.19 2.77 -2.82
N LYS A 128 13.61 1.50 -2.83
CA LYS A 128 12.69 0.37 -2.95
C LYS A 128 12.09 0.01 -1.58
N PRO A 129 10.84 -0.48 -1.51
CA PRO A 129 10.21 -0.87 -0.25
C PRO A 129 11.06 -1.84 0.60
N PRO A 130 11.73 -2.89 0.04
CA PRO A 130 12.60 -3.75 0.83
C PRO A 130 13.78 -3.01 1.51
N GLU A 131 14.33 -1.99 0.86
CA GLU A 131 15.44 -1.21 1.43
C GLU A 131 14.96 -0.35 2.60
N PHE A 132 13.79 0.27 2.46
CA PHE A 132 13.15 1.00 3.57
C PHE A 132 12.80 0.07 4.74
N ILE A 133 12.23 -1.10 4.47
CA ILE A 133 11.83 -2.06 5.51
C ILE A 133 13.04 -2.60 6.27
N LYS A 134 14.11 -2.93 5.55
CA LYS A 134 15.33 -3.48 6.15
C LYS A 134 16.12 -2.42 6.89
N TYR A 135 16.38 -1.28 6.25
CA TYR A 135 17.32 -0.29 6.79
C TYR A 135 16.61 0.90 7.44
N GLY A 136 15.48 1.35 6.90
CA GLY A 136 14.71 2.46 7.46
C GLY A 136 14.01 2.10 8.77
N LEU A 137 13.14 1.07 8.74
CA LEU A 137 12.50 0.56 9.97
C LEU A 137 13.53 -0.10 10.90
N GLY A 138 14.50 -0.83 10.33
CA GLY A 138 15.60 -1.40 11.09
C GLY A 138 16.42 -0.36 11.84
N CYS A 139 16.59 0.85 11.29
CA CYS A 139 17.26 1.95 12.00
C CYS A 139 16.47 2.37 13.24
N LEU A 140 15.15 2.54 13.15
CA LEU A 140 14.31 2.87 14.31
C LEU A 140 14.36 1.77 15.39
N GLU A 141 14.39 0.50 14.96
CA GLU A 141 14.53 -0.67 15.85
C GLU A 141 15.89 -0.68 16.55
N THR A 142 16.98 -0.40 15.82
CA THR A 142 18.33 -0.27 16.39
C THR A 142 18.41 0.88 17.40
N LEU A 143 17.87 2.06 17.07
CA LEU A 143 17.86 3.20 17.99
C LEU A 143 17.02 2.90 19.25
N THR A 144 15.91 2.17 19.09
CA THR A 144 15.13 1.66 20.23
C THR A 144 15.97 0.76 21.13
N ALA A 145 16.80 -0.12 20.56
CA ALA A 145 17.71 -0.98 21.32
C ALA A 145 18.78 -0.17 22.09
N PHE A 146 19.14 1.02 21.61
CA PHE A 146 19.99 1.97 22.32
C PHE A 146 19.25 2.83 23.36
N GLY A 147 17.95 2.61 23.56
CA GLY A 147 17.14 3.29 24.56
C GLY A 147 16.43 4.55 24.05
N ASP A 148 16.39 4.78 22.74
CA ASP A 148 15.66 5.91 22.17
C ASP A 148 14.14 5.68 22.23
N ILE A 149 13.49 6.34 23.19
CA ILE A 149 12.04 6.29 23.40
C ILE A 149 11.28 6.91 22.22
N CYS A 150 11.82 7.98 21.62
CA CYS A 150 11.19 8.66 20.49
C CYS A 150 11.24 7.77 19.22
N ALA A 151 12.35 7.07 18.98
CA ALA A 151 12.45 6.07 17.92
C ALA A 151 11.45 4.93 18.11
N LYS A 152 11.32 4.43 19.35
CA LYS A 152 10.37 3.38 19.71
C LYS A 152 8.93 3.78 19.40
N GLU A 153 8.48 4.92 19.95
CA GLU A 153 7.12 5.41 19.72
C GLU A 153 6.87 5.72 18.24
N THR A 154 7.88 6.22 17.53
CA THR A 154 7.80 6.46 16.08
C THR A 154 7.60 5.15 15.33
N ARG A 155 8.37 4.10 15.64
CA ARG A 155 8.27 2.77 15.03
C ARG A 155 6.91 2.11 15.28
N GLU A 156 6.32 2.34 16.45
CA GLU A 156 5.00 1.82 16.82
C GLU A 156 3.84 2.55 16.13
N ARG A 157 3.99 3.85 15.83
CA ARG A 157 2.91 4.69 15.29
C ARG A 157 3.00 4.95 13.79
N ILE A 158 4.10 4.56 13.14
CA ILE A 158 4.37 4.88 11.74
C ILE A 158 3.32 4.27 10.81
N ARG A 159 2.90 5.06 9.82
CA ARG A 159 1.99 4.65 8.74
C ARG A 159 2.66 4.91 7.39
N ILE A 160 2.26 4.17 6.38
CA ILE A 160 2.78 4.28 5.01
C ILE A 160 1.67 4.76 4.09
N MET A 161 1.97 5.71 3.23
CA MET A 161 1.10 6.14 2.14
C MET A 161 1.74 5.76 0.80
N VAL A 162 0.96 5.19 -0.11
CA VAL A 162 1.45 4.83 -1.44
C VAL A 162 0.70 5.64 -2.50
N ALA A 163 1.44 6.49 -3.21
CA ALA A 163 0.94 7.24 -4.35
C ALA A 163 1.26 6.48 -5.65
N GLY A 164 0.28 5.75 -6.15
CA GLY A 164 0.43 4.84 -7.28
C GLY A 164 -0.90 4.21 -7.70
N GLY A 165 -0.84 3.20 -8.56
CA GLY A 165 -1.94 2.28 -8.83
C GLY A 165 -1.80 0.97 -8.06
N ASP A 166 -2.70 0.02 -8.30
CA ASP A 166 -2.79 -1.24 -7.55
C ASP A 166 -1.47 -2.04 -7.53
N GLY A 167 -0.71 -2.05 -8.64
CA GLY A 167 0.59 -2.73 -8.68
C GLY A 167 1.66 -2.15 -7.76
N SER A 168 1.67 -0.82 -7.56
CA SER A 168 2.61 -0.18 -6.62
C SER A 168 2.18 -0.40 -5.17
N VAL A 169 0.88 -0.34 -4.89
CA VAL A 169 0.33 -0.64 -3.56
C VAL A 169 0.61 -2.10 -3.19
N GLY A 170 0.32 -3.03 -4.11
CA GLY A 170 0.56 -4.46 -3.91
C GLY A 170 2.04 -4.81 -3.72
N TRP A 171 2.97 -4.09 -4.37
CA TRP A 171 4.40 -4.26 -4.13
C TRP A 171 4.79 -3.87 -2.70
N VAL A 172 4.34 -2.70 -2.22
CA VAL A 172 4.61 -2.24 -0.85
C VAL A 172 4.02 -3.21 0.17
N LEU A 173 2.74 -3.59 0.01
CA LEU A 173 2.08 -4.56 0.88
C LEU A 173 2.82 -5.90 0.90
N GLY A 174 3.19 -6.43 -0.27
CA GLY A 174 3.90 -7.71 -0.35
C GLY A 174 5.24 -7.71 0.39
N CYS A 175 5.98 -6.60 0.35
CA CYS A 175 7.21 -6.47 1.13
C CYS A 175 6.93 -6.32 2.64
N LEU A 176 5.85 -5.66 3.04
CA LEU A 176 5.46 -5.54 4.44
C LEU A 176 5.03 -6.88 5.05
N THR A 177 4.49 -7.80 4.25
CA THR A 177 4.19 -9.18 4.70
C THR A 177 5.44 -9.88 5.23
N GLU A 178 6.64 -9.57 4.73
CA GLU A 178 7.89 -10.16 5.21
C GLU A 178 8.18 -9.79 6.67
N LEU A 179 7.76 -8.60 7.14
CA LEU A 179 7.90 -8.20 8.54
C LEU A 179 7.12 -9.14 9.45
N ASN A 180 5.89 -9.47 9.07
CA ASN A 180 5.05 -10.37 9.84
C ASN A 180 5.65 -11.78 9.91
N THR A 181 6.10 -12.32 8.78
CA THR A 181 6.79 -13.61 8.71
C THR A 181 8.07 -13.66 9.58
N GLN A 182 8.73 -12.52 9.76
CA GLN A 182 9.92 -12.38 10.61
C GLN A 182 9.60 -12.07 12.09
N GLY A 183 8.32 -11.97 12.46
CA GLY A 183 7.90 -11.57 13.81
C GLY A 183 8.25 -10.12 14.17
N ARG A 184 8.45 -9.25 13.16
CA ARG A 184 8.85 -7.84 13.32
C ARG A 184 7.62 -6.93 13.38
N GLU A 185 6.95 -6.95 14.52
CA GLU A 185 5.77 -6.10 14.78
C GLU A 185 6.11 -4.68 15.28
N PRO A 186 5.19 -3.70 15.10
CA PRO A 186 3.97 -3.80 14.31
C PRO A 186 4.25 -3.67 12.81
N VAL A 187 3.36 -4.21 11.96
CA VAL A 187 3.36 -3.92 10.53
C VAL A 187 2.74 -2.53 10.31
N PRO A 188 3.42 -1.58 9.65
CA PRO A 188 2.86 -0.25 9.42
C PRO A 188 1.59 -0.28 8.55
N PRO A 189 0.47 0.32 8.98
CA PRO A 189 -0.73 0.42 8.16
C PRO A 189 -0.48 1.21 6.87
N VAL A 190 -1.13 0.81 5.78
CA VAL A 190 -0.97 1.39 4.45
C VAL A 190 -2.24 2.16 4.02
N GLY A 191 -2.07 3.39 3.57
CA GLY A 191 -3.09 4.17 2.87
C GLY A 191 -2.70 4.45 1.42
N ILE A 192 -3.68 4.86 0.60
CA ILE A 192 -3.49 4.99 -0.86
C ILE A 192 -3.76 6.42 -1.32
N ILE A 193 -2.90 6.91 -2.22
CA ILE A 193 -3.17 8.09 -3.06
C ILE A 193 -3.34 7.56 -4.50
N PRO A 194 -4.58 7.50 -5.03
CA PRO A 194 -4.87 6.83 -6.29
C PRO A 194 -4.32 7.60 -7.49
N LEU A 195 -3.13 7.24 -7.96
CA LEU A 195 -2.52 7.78 -9.18
C LEU A 195 -2.72 6.83 -10.38
N GLY A 196 -3.20 5.61 -10.21
CA GLY A 196 -3.40 4.66 -11.31
C GLY A 196 -4.62 4.93 -12.18
N THR A 197 -4.74 4.17 -13.27
CA THR A 197 -5.96 4.06 -14.10
C THR A 197 -6.92 2.99 -13.56
N GLY A 198 -6.38 1.90 -12.99
CA GLY A 198 -7.09 0.95 -12.11
C GLY A 198 -6.64 1.19 -10.67
N ASN A 199 -7.58 1.61 -9.82
CA ASN A 199 -7.34 1.87 -8.39
C ASN A 199 -8.39 1.09 -7.59
N ASP A 200 -8.51 -0.20 -7.84
CA ASP A 200 -9.58 -1.03 -7.27
C ASP A 200 -9.41 -1.15 -5.76
N LEU A 201 -8.17 -1.34 -5.27
CA LEU A 201 -7.85 -1.26 -3.84
C LEU A 201 -8.30 0.07 -3.24
N SER A 202 -7.97 1.18 -3.91
CA SER A 202 -8.34 2.51 -3.43
C SER A 202 -9.85 2.70 -3.34
N ARG A 203 -10.64 2.12 -4.26
CA ARG A 203 -12.11 2.18 -4.22
C ARG A 203 -12.67 1.35 -3.07
N CYS A 204 -12.24 0.10 -2.95
CA CYS A 204 -12.70 -0.82 -1.91
C CYS A 204 -12.45 -0.30 -0.49
N PHE A 205 -11.33 0.41 -0.28
CA PHE A 205 -10.99 0.98 1.02
C PHE A 205 -11.40 2.45 1.20
N GLY A 206 -12.06 3.08 0.21
CA GLY A 206 -12.57 4.45 0.31
C GLY A 206 -11.54 5.57 0.10
N TRP A 207 -10.35 5.28 -0.41
CA TRP A 207 -9.33 6.28 -0.77
C TRP A 207 -9.69 7.06 -2.04
N GLY A 208 -10.66 6.56 -2.81
CA GLY A 208 -11.24 7.21 -3.99
C GLY A 208 -10.82 6.52 -5.30
N GLY A 209 -11.54 6.81 -6.39
CA GLY A 209 -11.33 6.11 -7.66
C GLY A 209 -10.26 6.70 -8.59
N SER A 210 -9.85 7.95 -8.37
CA SER A 210 -8.93 8.68 -9.24
C SER A 210 -8.27 9.86 -8.53
N PHE A 211 -7.17 10.33 -9.10
CA PHE A 211 -6.49 11.53 -8.61
C PHE A 211 -7.37 12.77 -8.87
N PRO A 212 -7.72 13.55 -7.82
CA PRO A 212 -8.71 14.61 -7.94
C PRO A 212 -8.19 15.83 -8.72
N PHE A 213 -9.05 16.51 -9.48
CA PHE A 213 -8.67 17.72 -10.21
C PHE A 213 -8.14 18.84 -9.28
N SER A 214 -8.72 18.99 -8.09
CA SER A 214 -8.28 19.92 -7.04
C SER A 214 -7.30 19.29 -6.04
N TRP A 215 -6.35 18.49 -6.54
CA TRP A 215 -5.49 17.64 -5.73
C TRP A 215 -4.70 18.37 -4.63
N LYS A 216 -4.24 19.61 -4.85
CA LYS A 216 -3.47 20.35 -3.83
C LYS A 216 -4.18 20.47 -2.47
N ALA A 217 -5.50 20.64 -2.49
CA ALA A 217 -6.33 20.68 -1.28
C ALA A 217 -6.74 19.27 -0.84
N ALA A 218 -6.94 18.36 -1.79
CA ALA A 218 -7.29 16.98 -1.49
C ALA A 218 -6.17 16.24 -0.75
N ILE A 219 -4.89 16.47 -1.09
CA ILE A 219 -3.75 15.81 -0.45
C ILE A 219 -3.71 16.09 1.06
N LYS A 220 -4.00 17.32 1.50
CA LYS A 220 -4.09 17.62 2.94
C LYS A 220 -5.17 16.78 3.62
N ARG A 221 -6.34 16.67 2.99
CA ARG A 221 -7.44 15.82 3.50
C ARG A 221 -7.04 14.36 3.51
N THR A 222 -6.39 13.88 2.46
CA THR A 222 -5.90 12.50 2.36
C THR A 222 -4.89 12.18 3.46
N LEU A 223 -3.95 13.08 3.75
CA LEU A 223 -2.98 12.91 4.83
C LEU A 223 -3.63 12.99 6.22
N GLN A 224 -4.52 13.94 6.46
CA GLN A 224 -5.26 14.02 7.74
C GLN A 224 -6.08 12.75 7.98
N LYS A 225 -6.69 12.23 6.92
CA LYS A 225 -7.45 10.99 6.91
C LYS A 225 -6.58 9.76 7.10
N ALA A 226 -5.37 9.74 6.56
CA ALA A 226 -4.38 8.70 6.85
C ALA A 226 -3.87 8.74 8.29
N SER A 227 -3.82 9.93 8.90
CA SER A 227 -3.46 10.13 10.30
C SER A 227 -4.58 9.66 11.25
N THR A 228 -5.81 10.12 11.01
CA THR A 228 -6.94 9.94 11.96
C THR A 228 -7.89 8.80 11.60
N GLY A 229 -7.77 8.26 10.39
CA GLY A 229 -8.67 7.23 9.87
C GLY A 229 -8.49 5.88 10.58
N PRO A 230 -9.56 5.07 10.63
CA PRO A 230 -9.53 3.74 11.22
C PRO A 230 -8.61 2.81 10.43
N ILE A 231 -7.98 1.89 11.16
CA ILE A 231 -7.24 0.78 10.58
C ILE A 231 -8.21 -0.37 10.35
N CYS A 232 -8.11 -1.01 9.21
CA CYS A 232 -8.87 -2.20 8.83
C CYS A 232 -7.92 -3.29 8.40
N ARG A 233 -8.42 -4.52 8.41
CA ARG A 233 -7.68 -5.71 8.02
C ARG A 233 -7.88 -5.97 6.53
N LEU A 234 -6.82 -6.38 5.86
CA LEU A 234 -6.83 -6.83 4.47
C LEU A 234 -6.44 -8.30 4.42
N ASP A 235 -7.32 -9.10 3.82
CA ASP A 235 -7.06 -10.50 3.53
C ASP A 235 -6.08 -10.62 2.36
N SER A 236 -5.01 -11.39 2.57
CA SER A 236 -3.99 -11.67 1.57
C SER A 236 -3.92 -13.18 1.31
N TRP A 237 -4.03 -13.58 0.05
CA TRP A 237 -4.02 -14.97 -0.41
C TRP A 237 -2.71 -15.24 -1.13
N ARG A 238 -1.94 -16.20 -0.61
CA ARG A 238 -0.76 -16.73 -1.28
C ARG A 238 -1.21 -17.92 -2.13
N VAL A 239 -1.09 -17.79 -3.44
CA VAL A 239 -1.49 -18.83 -4.40
C VAL A 239 -0.22 -19.45 -4.98
N SER A 240 -0.06 -20.75 -4.73
CA SER A 240 1.00 -21.56 -5.32
C SER A 240 0.40 -22.53 -6.31
N LEU A 241 0.96 -22.57 -7.53
CA LEU A 241 0.54 -23.44 -8.61
C LEU A 241 1.72 -24.34 -9.00
N SER A 242 1.55 -25.65 -8.84
CA SER A 242 2.54 -26.65 -9.23
C SER A 242 2.06 -27.40 -10.47
N MET A 243 2.92 -27.52 -11.48
CA MET A 243 2.63 -28.18 -12.75
C MET A 243 3.69 -29.22 -13.08
N PRO A 244 3.34 -30.35 -13.74
CA PRO A 244 4.34 -31.29 -14.24
C PRO A 244 5.35 -30.64 -15.19
N GLU A 245 6.63 -31.03 -15.10
CA GLU A 245 7.67 -30.60 -16.02
C GLU A 245 7.29 -30.92 -17.48
N GLY A 246 7.54 -29.98 -18.41
CA GLY A 246 7.16 -30.09 -19.82
C GLY A 246 5.78 -29.52 -20.18
N THR A 247 4.96 -29.17 -19.19
CA THR A 247 3.71 -28.43 -19.42
C THR A 247 4.04 -26.98 -19.76
N THR A 248 3.74 -26.53 -20.99
CA THR A 248 3.89 -25.12 -21.35
C THR A 248 2.69 -24.34 -20.84
N VAL A 249 2.88 -23.60 -19.75
CA VAL A 249 1.87 -22.69 -19.20
C VAL A 249 2.44 -21.27 -19.29
N GLU A 250 1.66 -20.35 -19.85
CA GLU A 250 1.91 -18.91 -19.70
C GLU A 250 1.12 -18.44 -18.48
N PRO A 251 1.72 -18.39 -17.27
CA PRO A 251 1.01 -17.91 -16.10
C PRO A 251 0.63 -16.43 -16.28
N PRO A 252 -0.48 -15.97 -15.67
CA PRO A 252 -0.73 -14.54 -15.57
C PRO A 252 0.46 -13.84 -14.89
N TYR A 253 0.73 -12.59 -15.26
CA TYR A 253 1.86 -11.81 -14.73
C TYR A 253 1.95 -11.75 -13.19
N SER A 254 0.83 -11.98 -12.50
CA SER A 254 0.74 -12.02 -11.04
C SER A 254 1.39 -13.26 -10.40
N LEU A 255 1.63 -14.32 -11.18
CA LEU A 255 2.26 -15.57 -10.75
C LEU A 255 3.68 -15.63 -11.33
N LYS A 256 4.69 -15.64 -10.45
CA LYS A 256 6.11 -15.72 -10.84
C LYS A 256 6.62 -17.13 -10.64
N GLN A 257 7.47 -17.59 -11.55
CA GLN A 257 8.15 -18.87 -11.41
C GLN A 257 9.08 -18.84 -10.18
N THR A 258 9.04 -19.90 -9.38
CA THR A 258 9.89 -20.07 -8.19
C THR A 258 10.62 -21.42 -8.26
N GLU A 259 11.83 -21.49 -7.71
CA GLU A 259 12.63 -22.72 -7.67
C GLU A 259 12.25 -23.54 -6.43
N GLU A 260 11.74 -24.76 -6.69
CA GLU A 260 11.44 -25.90 -5.78
C GLU A 260 10.74 -25.64 -4.43
N PHE A 261 9.54 -26.21 -4.30
CA PHE A 261 8.90 -26.56 -3.02
C PHE A 261 8.90 -28.09 -2.92
N SER A 262 9.43 -28.67 -1.83
CA SER A 262 9.09 -30.06 -1.49
C SER A 262 7.75 -30.05 -0.76
N LEU A 263 6.80 -30.86 -1.23
CA LEU A 263 5.49 -31.03 -0.57
C LEU A 263 5.62 -31.55 0.86
N ASP A 264 6.77 -32.13 1.21
CA ASP A 264 7.08 -32.65 2.54
C ASP A 264 7.17 -31.55 3.62
N GLU A 265 7.48 -30.30 3.27
CA GLU A 265 7.52 -29.19 4.25
C GLU A 265 6.13 -28.68 4.68
N VAL A 266 5.07 -29.01 3.94
CA VAL A 266 3.68 -28.67 4.28
C VAL A 266 3.06 -29.74 5.19
N MET A 267 3.60 -30.97 5.17
CA MET A 267 3.08 -32.10 5.97
C MET A 267 3.63 -32.18 7.40
N LEU A 268 4.71 -31.47 7.72
CA LEU A 268 5.16 -31.37 9.10
C LEU A 268 4.60 -30.08 9.73
N PRO A 269 3.84 -30.17 10.82
CA PRO A 269 3.64 -29.00 11.64
C PRO A 269 5.04 -28.57 12.07
N ARG A 270 5.52 -27.43 11.58
CA ARG A 270 6.59 -26.72 12.28
C ARG A 270 6.08 -26.58 13.70
N ALA A 271 6.72 -27.27 14.63
CA ALA A 271 6.37 -27.24 16.03
C ALA A 271 6.53 -25.81 16.54
N TYR A 272 5.50 -25.01 16.35
CA TYR A 272 5.29 -23.77 17.07
C TYR A 272 4.78 -24.19 18.45
N ASP A 273 5.65 -24.01 19.43
CA ASP A 273 5.30 -24.11 20.83
C ASP A 273 4.33 -22.94 21.16
N PHE A 274 3.05 -23.14 20.86
CA PHE A 274 1.98 -22.25 21.27
C PHE A 274 1.69 -22.48 22.76
N GLY A 275 2.51 -21.85 23.60
CA GLY A 275 2.09 -21.46 24.94
C GLY A 275 0.92 -20.47 24.85
N ASN A 276 -0.30 -21.00 24.89
CA ASN A 276 -1.57 -20.28 25.09
C ASN A 276 -1.93 -19.18 24.08
N ALA A 277 -2.65 -19.55 23.01
CA ALA A 277 -3.91 -18.89 22.64
C ALA A 277 -4.63 -19.69 21.55
N HIS A 278 -5.89 -20.03 21.81
CA HIS A 278 -6.83 -20.58 20.84
C HIS A 278 -6.99 -19.64 19.63
N LEU A 279 -6.48 -20.00 18.45
CA LEU A 279 -7.02 -19.53 17.18
C LEU A 279 -7.03 -20.69 16.16
N LYS A 280 -8.16 -20.81 15.46
CA LYS A 280 -8.63 -21.97 14.71
C LYS A 280 -8.11 -21.98 13.26
N SER A 281 -7.66 -23.17 12.85
CA SER A 281 -7.72 -23.75 11.51
C SER A 281 -7.10 -22.96 10.35
N ASP A 282 -5.86 -23.32 10.00
CA ASP A 282 -5.39 -23.27 8.61
C ASP A 282 -6.33 -24.14 7.76
N VAL A 283 -7.19 -23.51 6.95
CA VAL A 283 -7.99 -24.24 5.96
C VAL A 283 -7.10 -24.44 4.74
N ILE A 284 -6.38 -25.57 4.73
CA ILE A 284 -5.80 -26.11 3.50
C ILE A 284 -7.00 -26.62 2.68
N PHE A 285 -7.27 -25.98 1.54
CA PHE A 285 -8.15 -26.58 0.54
C PHE A 285 -7.39 -27.74 -0.10
N ASP A 286 -7.55 -28.93 0.46
CA ASP A 286 -7.09 -30.17 -0.16
C ASP A 286 -7.86 -30.37 -1.48
N LEU A 287 -7.23 -30.02 -2.59
CA LEU A 287 -7.63 -30.55 -3.89
C LEU A 287 -7.13 -31.99 -3.92
N GLU A 288 -8.06 -32.96 -3.96
CA GLU A 288 -7.73 -34.36 -4.16
C GLU A 288 -6.88 -34.51 -5.44
N VAL A 289 -5.61 -34.90 -5.27
CA VAL A 289 -4.72 -35.20 -6.38
C VAL A 289 -5.01 -36.61 -6.86
N GLU A 290 -5.72 -36.74 -7.99
CA GLU A 290 -5.79 -38.02 -8.72
C GLU A 290 -4.45 -38.27 -9.44
N GLY A 291 -3.56 -39.08 -8.86
CA GLY A 291 -2.39 -39.64 -9.54
C GLY A 291 -1.05 -39.53 -8.81
N GLU A 292 -0.02 -40.22 -9.31
CA GLU A 292 1.37 -40.08 -8.85
C GLU A 292 1.95 -38.73 -9.25
N LEU A 293 2.58 -38.03 -8.30
CA LEU A 293 3.20 -36.73 -8.53
C LEU A 293 4.46 -36.87 -9.41
N PRO A 294 4.67 -36.01 -10.42
CA PRO A 294 5.87 -36.07 -11.27
C PRO A 294 7.14 -35.78 -10.47
N GLU A 295 8.25 -36.46 -10.79
CA GLU A 295 9.57 -36.28 -10.14
C GLU A 295 10.13 -34.85 -10.27
N LYS A 296 9.61 -34.06 -11.22
CA LYS A 296 9.97 -32.66 -11.44
C LYS A 296 8.72 -31.82 -11.71
N VAL A 297 8.59 -30.74 -10.95
CA VAL A 297 7.46 -29.80 -11.02
C VAL A 297 7.95 -28.38 -11.22
N ILE A 298 7.23 -27.63 -12.04
CA ILE A 298 7.41 -26.18 -12.20
C ILE A 298 6.41 -25.51 -11.25
N CYS A 299 6.91 -24.65 -10.36
CA CYS A 299 6.09 -23.94 -9.39
C CYS A 299 5.97 -22.45 -9.75
N TYR A 300 4.76 -21.92 -9.61
CA TYR A 300 4.47 -20.50 -9.74
C TYR A 300 3.81 -19.98 -8.47
N GLU A 301 4.19 -18.81 -8.01
CA GLU A 301 3.63 -18.21 -6.79
C GLU A 301 3.20 -16.76 -7.03
N GLY A 302 2.09 -16.36 -6.42
CA GLY A 302 1.67 -14.96 -6.39
C GLY A 302 0.83 -14.64 -5.16
N VAL A 303 0.76 -13.34 -4.87
CA VAL A 303 -0.06 -12.81 -3.77
C VAL A 303 -1.23 -12.04 -4.37
N PHE A 304 -2.43 -12.37 -3.89
CA PHE A 304 -3.69 -11.76 -4.28
C PHE A 304 -4.35 -11.18 -3.04
N TYR A 305 -4.97 -10.02 -3.17
CA TYR A 305 -5.67 -9.38 -2.07
C TYR A 305 -7.17 -9.56 -2.29
N ASN A 306 -7.88 -10.08 -1.30
CA ASN A 306 -9.32 -10.28 -1.39
C ASN A 306 -10.04 -8.97 -1.01
N TYR A 307 -10.84 -8.45 -1.94
CA TYR A 307 -11.56 -7.19 -1.77
C TYR A 307 -13.06 -7.38 -1.48
N PHE A 308 -13.58 -8.62 -1.50
CA PHE A 308 -15.01 -8.92 -1.34
C PHE A 308 -15.47 -9.11 0.12
N SER A 309 -14.54 -9.29 1.06
CA SER A 309 -14.86 -9.51 2.49
C SER A 309 -15.04 -8.22 3.30
N ILE A 310 -14.87 -7.04 2.69
CA ILE A 310 -14.90 -5.78 3.43
C ILE A 310 -16.36 -5.33 3.57
N ASP A 311 -16.95 -5.58 4.74
CA ASP A 311 -18.27 -5.07 5.06
C ASP A 311 -18.33 -3.55 4.85
N VAL A 312 -19.35 -3.20 4.06
CA VAL A 312 -19.62 -1.89 3.50
C VAL A 312 -20.13 -0.96 4.59
N GLU A 313 -19.20 -0.31 5.29
CA GLU A 313 -19.45 1.00 5.87
C GLU A 313 -18.62 2.00 5.07
N ASP A 314 -19.27 3.04 4.54
CA ASP A 314 -18.76 4.12 3.65
C ASP A 314 -17.57 4.94 4.21
N GLN A 315 -16.90 4.46 5.26
CA GLN A 315 -15.74 5.06 5.87
C GLN A 315 -14.46 4.60 5.19
N VAL A 316 -13.48 5.48 5.17
CA VAL A 316 -12.22 5.25 4.50
C VAL A 316 -11.20 4.75 5.49
N LYS A 317 -10.50 3.67 5.12
CA LYS A 317 -9.76 2.85 6.06
C LYS A 317 -8.31 2.68 5.59
N THR A 318 -7.34 2.80 6.50
CA THR A 318 -5.96 2.34 6.26
C THR A 318 -5.91 0.84 6.46
N MET A 319 -5.20 0.09 5.61
CA MET A 319 -5.18 -1.37 5.66
C MET A 319 -3.93 -1.90 6.36
N ASP A 320 -4.10 -2.96 7.14
CA ASP A 320 -3.03 -3.78 7.72
C ASP A 320 -3.24 -5.24 7.30
N LEU A 321 -2.14 -5.97 7.10
CA LEU A 321 -2.17 -7.32 6.54
C LEU A 321 -2.54 -8.34 7.61
N VAL A 322 -3.50 -9.22 7.28
CA VAL A 322 -3.78 -10.41 8.08
C VAL A 322 -3.27 -11.61 7.31
N THR A 323 -2.41 -12.39 7.96
CA THR A 323 -2.06 -13.76 7.54
C THR A 323 -2.72 -14.74 8.48
#